data_AF-A0A0S8DZ62-F1
#
_entry.id   AF-A0A0S8DZ62-F1
#
_cell.length_a   1.000
_cell.length_b   1.000
_cell.length_c   1.000
_cell.angle_alpha   90.00
_cell.angle_beta   90.00
_cell.angle_gamma   90.00
#
_symmetry.space_group_name_H-M   'P 1'
#
loop_
_entity.id
_entity.type
_entity.pdbx_description
1 polymer ?
#
loop_
_entity_poly.entity_id
_entity_poly.type
_entity_poly.pdbx_seq_one_letter_code
_entity_poly.pdbx_strand_id
1 'polypeptide(L)'
;MDDTRQIEQLIEGGYSCISIVTHEEQYALQILREVAIDLDREMLIWSVAGGIRNGILPDSLFTENTETPATGLYHLADAKAGSICVTLDLAEHLKSGLTLRAWRDLTDSFDKNRSTLVMIDNEDTLPEVVKSYTRRFEISFPDEKELKNITRRTLQRFHRYNPIEVGISPRGLDGV
;
A
#
# COMPACT_ATOMS: atom_id res chain seq x y z
N MET A 1 -1.66 -4.02 -15.50
CA MET A 1 -1.17 -2.78 -16.16
C MET A 1 -2.19 -1.62 -16.15
N ASP A 2 -3.47 -1.84 -15.83
CA ASP A 2 -4.45 -0.74 -15.73
C ASP A 2 -4.39 -0.03 -14.35
N ASP A 3 -4.18 -0.79 -13.28
CA ASP A 3 -4.24 -0.30 -11.90
C ASP A 3 -3.27 0.84 -11.58
N THR A 4 -2.01 0.77 -12.06
CA THR A 4 -1.01 1.84 -11.89
C THR A 4 -1.51 3.17 -12.45
N ARG A 5 -2.09 3.14 -13.66
CA ARG A 5 -2.62 4.34 -14.30
C ARG A 5 -3.87 4.86 -13.59
N GLN A 6 -4.74 3.97 -13.13
CA GLN A 6 -5.96 4.36 -12.43
C GLN A 6 -5.64 5.03 -11.09
N ILE A 7 -4.70 4.48 -10.31
CA ILE A 7 -4.32 5.08 -9.03
C ILE A 7 -3.53 6.38 -9.21
N GLU A 8 -2.68 6.47 -10.24
CA GLU A 8 -2.02 7.71 -10.65
C GLU A 8 -3.05 8.82 -10.93
N GLN A 9 -4.11 8.52 -11.70
CA GLN A 9 -5.19 9.48 -11.97
C GLN A 9 -5.92 9.95 -10.71
N LEU A 10 -6.09 9.07 -9.71
CA LEU A 10 -6.67 9.47 -8.42
C LEU A 10 -5.72 10.39 -7.65
N ILE A 11 -4.42 10.09 -7.63
CA ILE A 11 -3.44 10.93 -6.93
C ILE A 11 -3.32 12.30 -7.61
N GLU A 12 -3.22 12.35 -8.93
CA GLU A 12 -3.20 13.61 -9.70
C GLU A 12 -4.51 14.39 -9.60
N GLY A 13 -5.64 13.67 -9.51
CA GLY A 13 -6.96 14.23 -9.28
C GLY A 13 -7.11 14.96 -7.95
N GLY A 14 -6.13 14.84 -7.05
CA GLY A 14 -6.10 15.55 -5.77
C GLY A 14 -6.93 14.88 -4.68
N TYR A 15 -7.23 13.58 -4.81
CA TYR A 15 -7.85 12.85 -3.71
C TYR A 15 -6.87 12.74 -2.54
N SER A 16 -7.21 13.36 -1.41
CA SER A 16 -6.36 13.39 -0.21
C SER A 16 -6.35 12.08 0.56
N CYS A 17 -7.39 11.24 0.41
CA CYS A 17 -7.48 9.94 1.06
C CYS A 17 -8.07 8.86 0.15
N ILE A 18 -7.34 7.75 0.02
CA ILE A 18 -7.69 6.58 -0.79
C ILE A 18 -7.63 5.34 0.11
N SER A 19 -8.60 4.44 -0.01
CA SER A 19 -8.63 3.17 0.71
C SER A 19 -8.54 1.99 -0.24
N ILE A 20 -7.67 1.04 0.06
CA ILE A 20 -7.45 -0.20 -0.68
C ILE A 20 -7.67 -1.37 0.30
N VAL A 21 -8.63 -2.23 0.00
CA VAL A 21 -8.85 -3.46 0.77
C VAL A 21 -8.31 -4.63 -0.04
N THR A 22 -7.22 -5.27 0.43
CA THR A 22 -6.57 -6.36 -0.31
C THR A 22 -5.77 -7.29 0.61
N HIS A 23 -5.66 -8.55 0.21
CA HIS A 23 -4.71 -9.51 0.79
C HIS A 23 -3.34 -9.48 0.10
N GLU A 24 -3.22 -8.77 -1.02
CA GLU A 24 -1.98 -8.65 -1.81
C GLU A 24 -1.26 -7.33 -1.51
N GLU A 25 -0.96 -7.08 -0.24
CA GLU A 25 -0.29 -5.85 0.23
C GLU A 25 0.97 -5.52 -0.59
N GLN A 26 1.81 -6.53 -0.87
CA GLN A 26 3.06 -6.33 -1.62
C GLN A 26 2.81 -5.80 -3.04
N TYR A 27 1.71 -6.22 -3.68
CA TYR A 27 1.35 -5.76 -5.01
C TYR A 27 0.85 -4.32 -4.96
N ALA A 28 -0.02 -3.99 -4.00
CA ALA A 28 -0.47 -2.62 -3.77
C ALA A 28 0.70 -1.65 -3.52
N LEU A 29 1.66 -2.06 -2.68
CA LEU A 29 2.88 -1.28 -2.40
C LEU A 29 3.78 -1.15 -3.63
N GLN A 30 3.85 -2.16 -4.49
CA GLN A 30 4.61 -2.09 -5.74
C GLN A 30 4.00 -1.04 -6.67
N ILE A 31 2.69 -1.09 -6.90
CA ILE A 31 1.97 -0.13 -7.76
C ILE A 31 2.18 1.29 -7.25
N LEU A 32 1.98 1.52 -5.94
CA LEU A 32 2.15 2.85 -5.34
C LEU A 32 3.60 3.36 -5.45
N ARG A 33 4.59 2.46 -5.35
CA ARG A 33 6.00 2.82 -5.54
C ARG A 33 6.28 3.23 -6.97
N GLU A 34 5.76 2.51 -7.95
CA GLU A 34 5.88 2.86 -9.37
C GLU A 34 5.30 4.26 -9.62
N VAL A 35 4.08 4.52 -9.14
CA VAL A 35 3.44 5.85 -9.28
C VAL A 35 4.22 6.96 -8.55
N ALA A 36 4.75 6.69 -7.36
CA ALA A 36 5.55 7.68 -6.64
C ALA A 36 6.84 8.05 -7.39
N ILE A 37 7.50 7.07 -8.02
CA ILE A 37 8.68 7.30 -8.86
C ILE A 37 8.31 8.11 -10.11
N ASP A 38 7.23 7.72 -10.79
CA ASP A 38 6.79 8.36 -12.04
C ASP A 38 6.38 9.82 -11.82
N LEU A 39 5.76 10.12 -10.67
CA LEU A 39 5.34 11.48 -10.30
C LEU A 39 6.44 12.30 -9.59
N ASP A 40 7.65 11.76 -9.40
CA ASP A 40 8.73 12.36 -8.61
C ASP A 40 8.28 12.79 -7.19
N ARG A 41 7.51 11.93 -6.54
CA ARG A 41 6.94 12.16 -5.20
C ARG A 41 7.61 11.29 -4.15
N GLU A 42 7.78 11.86 -2.97
CA GLU A 42 8.25 11.10 -1.81
C GLU A 42 7.16 10.11 -1.37
N MET A 43 7.57 8.86 -1.11
CA MET A 43 6.70 7.83 -0.55
C MET A 43 7.12 7.51 0.88
N LEU A 44 6.18 7.60 1.83
CA LEU A 44 6.38 7.18 3.21
C LEU A 44 5.41 6.03 3.53
N ILE A 45 5.87 5.03 4.27
CA ILE A 45 5.04 3.90 4.71
C ILE A 45 5.04 3.87 6.22
N TRP A 46 3.87 3.86 6.83
CA TRP A 46 3.67 3.59 8.24
C TRP A 46 3.06 2.19 8.43
N SER A 47 3.57 1.45 9.42
CA SER A 47 2.99 0.18 9.87
C SER A 47 3.08 0.08 11.39
N VAL A 48 2.08 -0.53 12.02
CA VAL A 48 2.11 -0.81 13.45
C VAL A 48 3.31 -1.67 13.87
N ALA A 49 3.88 -2.46 12.95
CA ALA A 49 5.00 -3.35 13.23
C ALA A 49 6.35 -2.64 13.39
N GLY A 50 6.49 -1.39 12.91
CA GLY A 50 7.78 -0.71 12.94
C GLY A 50 7.74 0.82 12.85
N GLY A 51 6.59 1.43 12.61
CA GLY A 51 6.45 2.87 12.41
C GLY A 51 6.73 3.30 10.97
N ILE A 52 7.25 4.51 10.80
CA ILE A 52 7.46 5.16 9.50
C ILE A 52 8.79 4.75 8.89
N ARG A 53 8.77 4.46 7.59
CA ARG A 53 9.96 4.26 6.77
C ARG A 53 9.78 4.85 5.37
N ASN A 54 10.87 4.92 4.62
CA ASN A 54 10.81 5.32 3.22
C ASN A 54 10.18 4.19 2.38
N GLY A 55 9.20 4.54 1.54
CA GLY A 55 8.49 3.57 0.70
C GLY A 55 9.20 3.21 -0.61
N ILE A 56 10.10 4.07 -1.07
CA ILE A 56 10.90 3.87 -2.29
C ILE A 56 12.08 2.93 -2.01
N LEU A 57 12.73 3.09 -0.85
CA LEU A 57 13.93 2.33 -0.46
C LEU A 57 13.54 1.12 0.41
N PRO A 58 13.70 -0.14 -0.08
CA PRO A 58 13.23 -1.33 0.64
C PRO A 58 13.85 -1.53 2.04
N ASP A 59 15.10 -1.08 2.23
CA ASP A 59 15.91 -1.31 3.43
C ASP A 59 16.11 -0.03 4.27
N SER A 60 15.24 0.97 4.11
CA SER A 60 15.33 2.17 4.95
C SER A 60 14.99 1.82 6.40
N LEU A 61 15.77 2.37 7.33
CA LEU A 61 15.48 2.26 8.76
C LEU A 61 14.14 2.89 9.10
N PHE A 62 13.47 2.31 10.09
CA PHE A 62 12.29 2.90 10.68
C PHE A 62 12.65 4.15 11.48
N THR A 63 11.73 5.10 11.49
CA THR A 63 11.82 6.30 12.32
C THR A 63 11.42 5.93 13.75
N GLU A 64 12.33 6.12 14.69
CA GLU A 64 12.08 5.79 16.10
C GLU A 64 10.87 6.54 16.67
N ASN A 65 10.12 5.88 17.56
CA ASN A 65 8.98 6.46 18.28
C ASN A 65 7.79 6.83 17.37
N THR A 66 7.65 6.19 16.21
CA THR A 66 6.52 6.39 15.29
C THR A 66 5.60 5.17 15.18
N GLU A 67 5.74 4.18 16.06
CA GLU A 67 5.05 2.89 16.00
C GLU A 67 3.57 3.01 16.41
N THR A 68 3.23 3.99 17.25
CA THR A 68 1.84 4.18 17.64
C THR A 68 1.05 4.85 16.51
N PRO A 69 -0.21 4.45 16.24
CA PRO A 69 -1.01 4.99 15.15
C PRO A 69 -1.13 6.52 15.18
N ALA A 70 -1.40 7.10 16.35
CA ALA A 70 -1.52 8.55 16.47
C ALA A 70 -0.21 9.27 16.17
N THR A 71 0.92 8.82 16.74
CA THR A 71 2.23 9.44 16.48
C THR A 71 2.68 9.26 15.03
N GLY A 72 2.43 8.09 14.45
CA GLY A 72 2.65 7.84 13.03
C GLY A 72 1.89 8.82 12.14
N LEU A 73 0.58 9.00 12.39
CA LEU A 73 -0.24 9.95 11.64
C LEU A 73 0.24 11.40 11.79
N TYR A 74 0.66 11.81 12.99
CA TYR A 74 1.24 13.15 13.18
C TYR A 74 2.52 13.34 12.38
N HIS A 75 3.42 12.35 12.39
CA HIS A 75 4.66 12.43 11.64
C HIS A 75 4.43 12.36 10.13
N LEU A 76 3.40 11.64 9.65
CA LEU A 76 2.99 11.70 8.24
C LEU A 76 2.44 13.09 7.85
N ALA A 77 1.87 13.84 8.80
CA ALA A 77 1.37 15.19 8.52
C ALA A 77 2.49 16.19 8.21
N ASP A 78 3.70 15.92 8.69
CA ASP A 78 4.92 16.70 8.43
C ASP A 78 5.65 16.28 7.15
N ALA A 79 5.10 15.33 6.39
CA ALA A 79 5.66 14.92 5.10
C ALA A 79 5.74 16.10 4.12
N LYS A 80 6.63 16.00 3.13
CA LYS A 80 6.74 17.03 2.09
C LYS A 80 5.41 17.21 1.35
N ALA A 81 5.18 18.43 0.87
CA ALA A 81 4.01 18.71 0.06
C ALA A 81 4.06 17.86 -1.23
N GLY A 82 2.94 17.24 -1.58
CA GLY A 82 2.84 16.31 -2.70
C GLY A 82 3.23 14.87 -2.39
N SER A 83 3.66 14.54 -1.17
CA SER A 83 4.03 13.17 -0.80
C SER A 83 2.87 12.17 -0.88
N ILE A 84 3.21 10.92 -1.16
CA ILE A 84 2.30 9.77 -1.09
C ILE A 84 2.60 9.03 0.22
N CYS A 85 1.72 9.15 1.19
CA CYS A 85 1.86 8.47 2.47
C CYS A 85 0.96 7.24 2.49
N VAL A 86 1.51 6.10 2.87
CA VAL A 86 0.82 4.82 2.92
C VAL A 86 0.74 4.33 4.35
N THR A 87 -0.41 3.82 4.77
CA THR A 87 -0.58 3.19 6.08
C THR A 87 -1.03 1.75 5.91
N LEU A 88 -0.41 0.85 6.65
CA LEU A 88 -0.75 -0.58 6.67
C LEU A 88 -1.53 -0.90 7.94
N ASP A 89 -2.70 -1.51 7.77
CA ASP A 89 -3.61 -1.97 8.84
C ASP A 89 -4.06 -0.84 9.80
N LEU A 90 -4.33 0.35 9.26
CA LEU A 90 -4.74 1.51 10.08
C LEU A 90 -6.21 1.41 10.52
N ALA A 91 -7.08 0.78 9.73
CA ALA A 91 -8.52 0.78 9.94
C ALA A 91 -8.92 0.30 11.35
N GLU A 92 -8.26 -0.73 11.85
CA GLU A 92 -8.52 -1.28 13.18
C GLU A 92 -8.25 -0.27 14.31
N HIS A 93 -7.33 0.66 14.09
CA HIS A 93 -6.89 1.66 15.06
C HIS A 93 -7.72 2.95 15.04
N LEU A 94 -8.53 3.19 14.01
CA LEU A 94 -9.37 4.39 13.87
C LEU A 94 -10.60 4.39 14.80
N LYS A 95 -10.83 3.33 15.57
CA LYS A 95 -11.84 3.28 16.64
C LYS A 95 -11.46 4.12 17.86
N SER A 96 -10.16 4.42 18.03
CA SER A 96 -9.66 5.29 19.09
C SER A 96 -9.92 6.76 18.75
N GLY A 97 -10.47 7.53 19.71
CA GLY A 97 -10.76 8.95 19.51
C GLY A 97 -9.54 9.80 19.17
N LEU A 98 -8.37 9.47 19.74
CA LEU A 98 -7.12 10.18 19.45
C LEU A 98 -6.63 9.90 18.03
N THR A 99 -6.59 8.64 17.62
CA THR A 99 -6.17 8.24 16.27
C THR A 99 -7.11 8.81 15.21
N LEU A 100 -8.43 8.76 15.44
CA LEU A 100 -9.41 9.35 14.54
C LEU A 100 -9.23 10.87 14.40
N ARG A 101 -8.90 11.57 15.49
CA ARG A 101 -8.62 13.00 15.42
C ARG A 101 -7.34 13.30 14.63
N ALA A 102 -6.25 12.56 14.91
CA ALA A 102 -4.99 12.69 14.18
C ALA A 102 -5.17 12.43 12.67
N TRP A 103 -5.97 11.42 12.32
CA TRP A 103 -6.30 11.10 10.92
C TRP A 103 -7.08 12.23 10.22
N ARG A 104 -8.03 12.88 10.92
CA ARG A 104 -8.75 14.03 10.37
C ARG A 104 -7.83 15.23 10.12
N ASP A 105 -6.93 15.49 11.08
CA ASP A 105 -5.97 16.60 10.97
C ASP A 105 -4.97 16.35 9.83
N LEU A 106 -4.53 15.09 9.66
CA LEU A 106 -3.72 14.65 8.53
C LEU A 106 -4.44 14.86 7.19
N THR A 107 -5.69 14.43 7.08
CA THR A 107 -6.48 14.52 5.84
C THR A 107 -6.70 15.97 5.41
N ASP A 108 -6.99 16.86 6.36
CA ASP A 108 -7.13 18.31 6.10
C ASP A 108 -5.80 18.96 5.68
N SER A 109 -4.67 18.53 6.25
CA SER A 109 -3.34 18.98 5.82
C SER A 109 -3.03 18.51 4.39
N PHE A 110 -3.37 17.27 4.06
CA PHE A 110 -3.09 16.65 2.76
C PHE A 110 -3.90 17.28 1.64
N ASP A 111 -5.15 17.65 1.90
CA ASP A 111 -5.99 18.38 0.95
C ASP A 111 -5.35 19.73 0.54
N LYS A 112 -4.74 20.43 1.49
CA LYS A 112 -4.04 21.72 1.26
C LYS A 112 -2.70 21.53 0.54
N ASN A 113 -1.96 20.49 0.90
CA ASN A 113 -0.59 20.28 0.42
C ASN A 113 -0.50 19.36 -0.80
N ARG A 114 -1.64 18.95 -1.39
CA ARG A 114 -1.71 18.01 -2.54
C ARG A 114 -1.04 16.66 -2.27
N SER A 115 -0.92 16.29 -1.00
CA SER A 115 -0.43 14.98 -0.56
C SER A 115 -1.59 14.00 -0.53
N THR A 116 -1.28 12.70 -0.61
CA THR A 116 -2.30 11.65 -0.61
C THR A 116 -1.98 10.62 0.47
N LEU A 117 -2.98 10.30 1.28
CA LEU A 117 -2.98 9.18 2.21
C LEU A 117 -3.60 7.97 1.51
N VAL A 118 -2.86 6.87 1.41
CA VAL A 118 -3.36 5.59 0.91
C VAL A 118 -3.39 4.60 2.06
N MET A 119 -4.59 4.21 2.50
CA MET A 119 -4.78 3.21 3.54
C MET A 119 -4.93 1.84 2.88
N ILE A 120 -4.05 0.92 3.25
CA ILE A 120 -4.11 -0.48 2.82
C ILE A 120 -4.48 -1.30 4.03
N ASP A 121 -5.61 -1.99 3.94
CA ASP A 121 -6.14 -2.83 5.01
C ASP A 121 -6.53 -4.20 4.42
N ASN A 122 -6.45 -5.25 5.22
CA ASN A 122 -6.86 -6.59 4.79
C ASN A 122 -8.40 -6.78 4.75
N GLU A 123 -9.14 -6.00 5.53
CA GLU A 123 -10.58 -6.08 5.72
C GLU A 123 -11.22 -4.68 5.70
N ASP A 124 -12.46 -4.60 5.23
CA ASP A 124 -13.24 -3.36 5.18
C ASP A 124 -13.83 -3.01 6.57
N THR A 125 -12.97 -2.60 7.49
CA THR A 125 -13.33 -2.27 8.89
C THR A 125 -13.34 -0.77 9.19
N LEU A 126 -13.16 0.07 8.16
CA LEU A 126 -13.13 1.52 8.30
C LEU A 126 -14.44 2.06 8.92
N PRO A 127 -14.37 2.99 9.88
CA PRO A 127 -15.56 3.68 10.39
C PRO A 127 -16.29 4.44 9.27
N GLU A 128 -17.62 4.52 9.34
CA GLU A 128 -18.45 5.22 8.32
C GLU A 128 -18.01 6.68 8.08
N VAL A 129 -17.60 7.36 9.14
CA VAL A 129 -17.10 8.74 9.05
C VAL A 129 -15.75 8.85 8.34
N VAL A 130 -14.99 7.77 8.25
CA VAL A 130 -13.74 7.71 7.48
C VAL A 130 -14.08 7.39 6.02
N LYS A 131 -14.97 6.41 5.80
CA LYS A 131 -15.48 6.02 4.47
C LYS A 131 -16.01 7.20 3.67
N SER A 132 -16.69 8.16 4.31
CA SER A 132 -17.25 9.33 3.62
C SER A 132 -16.20 10.30 3.07
N TYR A 133 -14.94 10.23 3.51
CA TYR A 133 -13.84 11.08 3.03
C TYR A 133 -12.80 10.30 2.23
N THR A 134 -12.94 8.98 2.14
CA THR A 134 -11.97 8.13 1.44
C THR A 134 -12.52 7.68 0.10
N ARG A 135 -11.71 7.77 -0.94
CA ARG A 135 -12.02 7.15 -2.22
C ARG A 135 -11.59 5.69 -2.20
N ARG A 136 -12.55 4.77 -2.34
CA ARG A 136 -12.23 3.35 -2.50
C ARG A 136 -11.57 3.09 -3.87
N PHE A 137 -10.44 2.39 -3.84
CA PHE A 137 -9.75 1.89 -5.02
C PHE A 137 -9.66 0.36 -4.90
N GLU A 138 -10.13 -0.34 -5.93
CA GLU A 138 -10.10 -1.80 -5.98
C GLU A 138 -8.99 -2.20 -6.95
N ILE A 139 -8.03 -2.96 -6.43
CA ILE A 139 -6.95 -3.52 -7.22
C ILE A 139 -7.52 -4.68 -8.05
N SER A 140 -7.18 -4.73 -9.32
CA SER A 140 -7.55 -5.83 -10.20
C SER A 140 -6.81 -7.08 -9.77
N PHE A 141 -7.47 -8.24 -9.79
CA PHE A 141 -6.78 -9.50 -9.60
C PHE A 141 -5.69 -9.67 -10.67
N PRO A 142 -4.53 -10.27 -10.31
CA PRO A 142 -3.42 -10.42 -11.23
C PRO A 142 -3.85 -11.13 -12.52
N ASP A 143 -3.39 -10.62 -13.67
CA ASP A 143 -3.70 -11.21 -14.96
C ASP A 143 -3.09 -12.62 -15.11
N GLU A 144 -3.49 -13.38 -16.15
CA GLU A 144 -2.99 -14.75 -16.37
C GLU A 144 -1.45 -14.85 -16.48
N LYS A 145 -0.78 -13.77 -16.92
CA LYS A 145 0.69 -13.69 -16.98
C LYS A 145 1.29 -13.40 -15.61
N GLU A 146 0.66 -12.55 -14.79
CA GLU A 146 1.06 -12.31 -13.40
C GLU A 146 0.87 -13.56 -12.54
N LEU A 147 -0.23 -14.29 -12.70
CA LEU A 147 -0.44 -15.61 -12.09
C LEU A 147 0.66 -16.61 -12.47
N LYS A 148 1.07 -16.65 -13.74
CA LYS A 148 2.20 -17.49 -14.20
C LYS A 148 3.52 -17.07 -13.56
N ASN A 149 3.77 -15.77 -13.39
CA ASN A 149 4.97 -15.26 -12.73
C ASN A 149 4.98 -15.54 -11.23
N ILE A 150 3.85 -15.39 -10.53
CA ILE A 150 3.69 -15.76 -9.13
C ILE A 150 3.90 -17.27 -8.96
N THR A 151 3.28 -18.09 -9.82
CA THR A 151 3.47 -19.55 -9.83
C THR A 151 4.94 -19.92 -10.03
N ARG A 152 5.62 -19.29 -11.00
CA ARG A 152 7.04 -19.51 -11.26
C ARG A 152 7.92 -19.10 -10.07
N ARG A 153 7.67 -17.95 -9.45
CA ARG A 153 8.39 -17.48 -8.26
C ARG A 153 8.18 -18.44 -7.08
N THR A 154 6.94 -18.88 -6.85
CA THR A 154 6.59 -19.84 -5.79
C THR A 154 7.25 -21.19 -6.02
N LEU A 155 7.21 -21.71 -7.26
CA LEU A 155 7.89 -22.95 -7.65
C LEU A 155 9.41 -22.86 -7.49
N GLN A 156 10.02 -21.74 -7.90
CA GLN A 156 11.46 -21.50 -7.70
C GLN A 156 11.83 -21.42 -6.22
N ARG A 157 10.97 -20.83 -5.39
CA ARG A 157 11.15 -20.77 -3.94
C ARG A 157 11.04 -22.16 -3.32
N PHE A 158 10.03 -22.95 -3.71
CA PHE A 158 9.87 -24.34 -3.29
C PHE A 158 11.05 -25.23 -3.71
N HIS A 159 11.52 -25.11 -4.95
CA HIS A 159 12.67 -25.86 -5.47
C HIS A 159 13.97 -25.56 -4.71
N ARG A 160 14.07 -24.37 -4.09
CA ARG A 160 15.22 -23.99 -3.25
C ARG A 160 15.22 -24.67 -1.88
N TYR A 161 14.05 -25.10 -1.39
CA TYR A 161 13.89 -25.76 -0.08
C TYR A 161 13.64 -27.28 -0.19
N ASN A 162 13.18 -27.77 -1.34
CA ASN A 162 13.11 -29.19 -1.68
C ASN A 162 13.60 -29.37 -3.12
N PRO A 163 14.83 -29.88 -3.36
CA PRO A 163 15.25 -30.25 -4.69
C PRO A 163 14.46 -31.49 -5.11
N ILE A 164 13.25 -31.29 -5.63
CA ILE A 164 12.50 -32.34 -6.29
C ILE A 164 13.05 -32.44 -7.70
N GLU A 165 13.64 -33.58 -8.06
CA GLU A 165 13.91 -33.94 -9.46
C GLU A 165 12.57 -34.03 -10.20
N VAL A 166 12.05 -32.91 -10.68
CA VAL A 166 10.91 -32.91 -11.58
C VAL A 166 11.47 -32.93 -13.00
N GLY A 167 11.40 -34.09 -13.65
CA GLY A 167 11.56 -34.20 -15.10
C GLY A 167 10.44 -33.43 -15.78
N ILE A 168 10.64 -32.14 -16.04
CA ILE A 168 9.66 -31.30 -16.75
C ILE A 168 9.68 -31.71 -18.22
N SER A 169 8.72 -32.55 -18.61
CA SER A 169 8.35 -32.78 -20.00
C SER A 169 7.48 -31.60 -20.50
N PRO A 170 7.73 -31.06 -21.71
CA PRO A 170 7.03 -29.88 -22.25
C PRO A 170 5.49 -29.99 -22.32
N ARG A 171 4.91 -31.18 -22.18
CA ARG A 171 3.45 -31.42 -22.31
C ARG A 171 2.63 -31.08 -21.06
N GLY A 172 3.26 -30.82 -19.92
CA GLY A 172 2.56 -30.54 -18.66
C GLY A 172 2.11 -29.09 -18.46
N LEU A 173 2.50 -28.17 -19.35
CA LEU A 173 2.25 -26.73 -19.20
C LEU A 173 1.03 -26.21 -19.97
N ASP A 174 0.43 -27.01 -20.86
CA ASP A 174 -0.66 -26.60 -21.77
C ASP A 174 -2.05 -27.12 -21.34
N GLY A 175 -2.22 -27.52 -20.08
CA GLY A 175 -3.44 -28.19 -19.64
C GLY A 175 -3.88 -27.83 -18.23
N VAL A 176 -4.17 -26.55 -17.98
CA VAL A 176 -5.19 -26.06 -17.03
C VAL A 176 -5.74 -24.75 -17.57
#